data_AF-U3GAX7-F1
#
_entry.id   AF-U3GAX7-F1
#
_cell.length_a   1.000
_cell.length_b   1.000
_cell.length_c   1.000
_cell.angle_alpha   90.00
_cell.angle_beta   90.00
_cell.angle_gamma   90.00
#
_symmetry.space_group_name_H-M   'P 1'
#
loop_
_entity.id
_entity.type
_entity.pdbx_description
1 polymer ?
#
loop_
_entity_poly.entity_id
_entity_poly.type
_entity_poly.pdbx_seq_one_letter_code
_entity_poly.pdbx_strand_id
1 'polypeptide(L)'
;MTHASDKTSFLCTLPGAAKSMAYSITVGFIRDGQPNCVQFTSFVGEGRRSFRVLASAPDLASAAMASVETLCRLAIGQVIRDSLHAKTAQGDHTLDMRVQPWEGELRPAGSRSTLKPPRPHLVARG
;
A
#
# COMPACT_ATOMS: atom_id res chain seq x y z
N MET A 1 -15.45 -19.94 4.60
CA MET A 1 -14.42 -19.22 5.37
C MET A 1 -13.58 -18.44 4.39
N THR A 2 -13.72 -17.11 4.43
CA THR A 2 -13.18 -16.19 3.43
C THR A 2 -11.66 -16.24 3.47
N HIS A 3 -11.03 -16.48 2.33
CA HIS A 3 -9.58 -16.44 2.12
C HIS A 3 -9.07 -15.09 2.63
N ALA A 4 -8.56 -15.03 3.88
CA ALA A 4 -7.76 -13.90 4.33
C ALA A 4 -6.56 -13.90 3.39
N SER A 5 -6.50 -12.92 2.50
CA SER A 5 -5.41 -12.84 1.53
C SER A 5 -4.11 -12.70 2.33
N ASP A 6 -3.22 -13.70 2.31
CA ASP A 6 -1.86 -13.68 2.86
C ASP A 6 -0.94 -12.62 2.20
N LYS A 7 -1.55 -11.64 1.52
CA LYS A 7 -0.88 -10.64 0.74
C LYS A 7 -0.43 -9.54 1.68
N THR A 8 0.88 -9.50 1.89
CA THR A 8 1.58 -8.47 2.66
C THR A 8 2.02 -7.30 1.80
N SER A 9 1.71 -7.31 0.49
CA SER A 9 2.10 -6.28 -0.46
C SER A 9 0.96 -5.87 -1.39
N PHE A 10 0.87 -4.56 -1.64
CA PHE A 10 -0.20 -3.93 -2.40
C PHE A 10 0.36 -2.82 -3.30
N LEU A 11 -0.47 -2.37 -4.23
CA LEU A 11 -0.25 -1.22 -5.10
C LEU A 11 -1.41 -0.25 -4.87
N CYS A 12 -1.08 1.02 -4.68
CA CYS A 12 -2.05 2.10 -4.64
C CYS A 12 -1.55 3.29 -5.46
N THR A 13 -2.45 4.22 -5.75
CA THR A 13 -2.10 5.49 -6.36
C THR A 13 -2.41 6.60 -5.35
N LEU A 14 -1.40 7.38 -4.99
CA LEU A 14 -1.53 8.52 -4.08
C LEU A 14 -1.50 9.84 -4.85
N PRO A 15 -2.08 10.93 -4.32
CA PRO A 15 -1.83 12.27 -4.83
C PRO A 15 -0.31 12.55 -4.88
N GLY A 16 0.13 13.30 -5.89
CA GLY A 16 1.54 13.66 -6.07
C GLY A 16 1.67 15.10 -6.57
N ALA A 17 2.88 15.67 -6.44
CA ALA A 17 3.14 17.10 -6.64
C ALA A 17 2.70 17.67 -8.01
N ALA A 18 2.67 16.85 -9.07
CA ALA A 18 2.20 17.26 -10.40
C ALA A 18 1.17 16.29 -11.02
N LYS A 19 1.14 15.04 -10.57
CA LYS A 19 0.19 14.00 -10.99
C LYS A 19 0.13 12.91 -9.93
N SER A 20 -0.96 12.16 -9.92
CA SER A 20 -1.09 10.96 -9.09
C SER A 20 0.06 9.98 -9.35
N MET A 21 0.60 9.42 -8.28
CA MET A 21 1.82 8.61 -8.30
C MET A 21 1.54 7.21 -7.75
N ALA A 22 2.05 6.20 -8.44
CA ALA A 22 1.93 4.81 -8.00
C ALA A 22 2.93 4.52 -6.87
N TYR A 23 2.45 3.81 -5.86
CA TYR A 23 3.23 3.31 -4.73
C TYR A 23 3.07 1.81 -4.59
N SER A 24 4.19 1.14 -4.37
CA SER A 24 4.23 -0.20 -3.80
C SER A 24 4.17 -0.09 -2.29
N ILE A 25 3.18 -0.74 -1.70
CA ILE A 25 2.97 -0.85 -0.26
C ILE A 25 3.44 -2.22 0.18
N THR A 26 4.18 -2.29 1.28
CA THR A 26 4.58 -3.54 1.92
C THR A 26 4.37 -3.44 3.42
N VAL A 27 3.72 -4.44 4.00
CA VAL A 27 3.47 -4.52 5.44
C VAL A 27 4.60 -5.30 6.10
N GLY A 28 5.20 -4.69 7.12
CA GLY A 28 6.20 -5.32 7.98
C GLY A 28 5.57 -5.83 9.27
N PHE A 29 6.24 -6.83 9.86
CA PHE A 29 5.81 -7.54 11.05
C PHE A 29 6.95 -7.56 12.06
N ILE A 30 6.66 -7.31 13.33
CA ILE A 30 7.65 -7.50 14.42
C ILE A 30 7.73 -8.97 14.81
N ARG A 31 6.60 -9.69 14.74
CA ARG A 31 6.47 -11.14 14.95
C ARG A 31 5.37 -11.68 14.04
N ASP A 32 5.35 -12.99 13.84
CA ASP A 32 4.33 -13.66 13.04
C ASP A 32 2.92 -13.27 13.51
N GLY A 33 2.09 -12.82 12.57
CA GLY A 33 0.73 -12.35 12.85
C GLY A 33 0.62 -10.97 13.52
N GLN A 34 1.73 -10.27 13.77
CA GLN A 34 1.74 -8.95 14.39
C GLN A 34 2.32 -7.88 13.44
N PRO A 35 1.51 -7.35 12.51
CA PRO A 35 1.93 -6.26 11.65
C PRO A 35 2.20 -5.00 12.47
N ASN A 36 3.29 -4.32 12.14
CA ASN A 36 3.73 -3.13 12.89
C ASN A 36 4.05 -1.94 12.01
N CYS A 37 4.18 -2.13 10.69
CA CYS A 37 4.50 -1.02 9.82
C CYS A 37 3.98 -1.23 8.41
N VAL A 38 3.81 -0.12 7.71
CA VAL A 38 3.44 -0.04 6.31
C VAL A 38 4.48 0.81 5.60
N GLN A 39 5.26 0.19 4.71
CA GLN A 39 6.27 0.84 3.91
C GLN A 39 5.70 1.22 2.55
N PHE A 40 5.91 2.48 2.18
CA PHE A 40 5.54 3.03 0.88
C PHE A 40 6.82 3.20 0.06
N THR A 41 6.83 2.69 -1.16
CA THR A 41 7.96 2.85 -2.10
C THR A 41 7.42 3.25 -3.46
N SER A 42 7.89 4.39 -3.99
CA SER A 42 7.64 4.77 -5.38
C SER A 42 8.91 4.68 -6.21
N PHE A 43 8.75 4.11 -7.41
CA PHE A 43 9.80 3.98 -8.42
C PHE A 43 9.59 4.95 -9.61
N VAL A 44 8.58 5.83 -9.55
CA VAL A 44 8.19 6.71 -10.66
C VAL A 44 8.57 8.17 -10.36
N GLY A 45 9.47 8.76 -11.16
CA GLY A 45 9.89 10.18 -11.06
C GLY A 45 11.39 10.37 -10.78
N GLU A 46 11.81 11.61 -10.49
CA GLU A 46 13.17 11.93 -10.02
C GLU A 46 13.37 11.39 -8.58
N GLY A 47 14.10 10.28 -8.48
CA GLY A 47 14.55 9.67 -7.23
C GLY A 47 13.61 8.58 -6.68
N ARG A 48 14.20 7.49 -6.19
CA ARG A 48 13.49 6.46 -5.41
C ARG A 48 13.05 7.08 -4.10
N ARG A 49 11.74 7.11 -3.85
CA ARG A 49 11.18 7.64 -2.59
C ARG A 49 10.62 6.49 -1.78
N SER A 50 11.04 6.40 -0.53
CA SER A 50 10.53 5.42 0.41
C SER A 50 10.35 6.05 1.78
N PHE A 51 9.22 5.77 2.41
CA PHE A 51 8.95 6.17 3.79
C PHE A 51 8.07 5.10 4.44
N ARG A 52 8.00 5.11 5.77
CA ARG A 52 7.26 4.10 6.55
C ARG A 52 6.29 4.77 7.51
N VAL A 53 5.19 4.08 7.77
CA VAL A 53 4.23 4.41 8.82
C VAL A 53 4.22 3.24 9.81
N LEU A 54 4.57 3.48 11.07
CA LEU A 54 4.77 2.51 12.14
C LEU A 54 3.60 2.56 13.13
N ALA A 55 3.00 1.43 13.48
CA ALA A 55 2.13 1.34 14.64
C ALA A 55 2.93 1.64 15.91
N SER A 56 2.40 2.50 16.77
CA SER A 56 3.03 2.82 18.06
C SER A 56 2.91 1.63 19.01
N ALA A 57 3.82 1.52 19.99
CA ALA A 57 3.82 0.45 21.00
C ALA A 57 2.43 0.13 21.60
N PRO A 58 1.63 1.11 22.05
CA PRO A 58 0.27 0.85 22.56
C PRO A 58 -0.72 0.38 21.49
N ASP A 59 -0.50 0.72 20.23
CA ASP A 59 -1.41 0.39 19.12
C ASP A 59 -1.11 -0.97 18.46
N LEU A 60 0.01 -1.62 18.80
CA LEU A 60 0.40 -2.92 18.21
C LEU A 60 -0.69 -3.99 18.35
N ALA A 61 -1.40 -4.02 19.50
CA ALA A 61 -2.47 -5.00 19.72
C ALA A 61 -3.66 -4.74 18.78
N SER A 62 -4.05 -3.47 18.61
CA SER A 62 -5.10 -3.07 17.69
C SER A 62 -4.71 -3.30 16.24
N ALA A 63 -3.45 -3.03 15.87
CA ALA A 63 -2.91 -3.34 14.55
C ALA A 63 -2.89 -4.84 14.27
N ALA A 64 -2.59 -5.67 15.28
CA ALA A 64 -2.60 -7.13 15.17
C ALA A 64 -4.01 -7.73 15.01
N MET A 65 -5.03 -7.09 15.59
CA MET A 65 -6.42 -7.48 15.39
C MET A 65 -6.98 -7.00 14.04
N ALA A 66 -6.39 -5.96 13.45
CA ALA A 66 -6.79 -5.46 12.14
C ALA A 66 -6.29 -6.37 11.02
N SER A 67 -7.08 -6.51 9.95
CA SER A 67 -6.58 -7.16 8.74
C SER A 67 -5.43 -6.33 8.13
N VAL A 68 -4.53 -7.00 7.41
CA VAL A 68 -3.43 -6.34 6.67
C VAL A 68 -3.98 -5.25 5.74
N GLU A 69 -5.12 -5.51 5.09
CA GLU A 69 -5.79 -4.53 4.24
C GLU A 69 -6.27 -3.31 5.02
N THR A 70 -6.93 -3.52 6.18
CA THR A 70 -7.38 -2.42 7.05
C THR A 70 -6.21 -1.55 7.49
N LEU A 71 -5.09 -2.18 7.87
CA LEU A 71 -3.88 -1.44 8.27
C LEU A 71 -3.31 -0.61 7.10
N CYS A 72 -3.24 -1.18 5.90
CA CYS A 72 -2.85 -0.45 4.69
C CYS A 72 -3.76 0.75 4.43
N ARG A 73 -5.09 0.58 4.53
CA ARG A 73 -6.06 1.65 4.32
C ARG A 73 -5.91 2.78 5.33
N LEU A 74 -5.70 2.46 6.61
CA LEU A 74 -5.42 3.45 7.65
C LEU A 74 -4.13 4.23 7.32
N ALA A 75 -3.03 3.52 7.05
CA ALA A 75 -1.77 4.15 6.70
C ALA A 75 -1.89 5.07 5.47
N ILE A 76 -2.61 4.65 4.41
CA ILE A 76 -2.85 5.48 3.24
C ILE A 76 -3.68 6.73 3.60
N GLY A 77 -4.73 6.57 4.41
CA GLY A 77 -5.54 7.69 4.88
C GLY A 77 -4.70 8.76 5.58
N GLN A 78 -3.73 8.33 6.39
CA GLN A 78 -2.80 9.24 7.05
C GLN A 78 -1.82 9.89 6.08
N VAL A 79 -1.26 9.12 5.14
CA VAL A 79 -0.35 9.64 4.12
C VAL A 79 -0.99 10.74 3.28
N ILE A 80 -2.28 10.63 3.00
CA ILE A 80 -3.07 11.65 2.31
C ILE A 80 -3.32 12.84 3.24
N ARG A 81 -3.85 12.61 4.45
CA ARG A 81 -4.16 13.65 5.44
C ARG A 81 -2.95 14.54 5.75
N ASP A 82 -1.80 13.93 6.00
CA ASP A 82 -0.59 14.62 6.46
C ASP A 82 0.37 14.97 5.32
N SER A 83 -0.01 14.61 4.09
CA SER A 83 0.79 14.77 2.87
C SER A 83 2.20 14.17 2.99
N LEU A 84 2.33 13.00 3.62
CA LEU A 84 3.62 12.34 3.87
C LEU A 84 4.36 11.98 2.57
N HIS A 85 3.62 11.75 1.49
CA HIS A 85 4.14 11.54 0.13
C HIS A 85 4.95 12.74 -0.40
N ALA A 86 4.78 13.94 0.16
CA ALA A 86 5.58 15.13 -0.16
C ALA A 86 6.77 15.33 0.80
N LYS A 87 6.81 14.62 1.93
CA LYS A 87 7.78 14.76 3.03
C LYS A 87 8.75 13.58 3.11
N THR A 88 9.02 12.92 1.98
CA THR A 88 9.70 11.60 1.94
C THR A 88 11.14 11.56 2.47
N ALA A 89 11.70 12.70 2.87
CA ALA A 89 13.01 12.79 3.53
C ALA A 89 12.94 12.70 5.07
N GLN A 90 11.76 12.67 5.69
CA GLN A 90 11.58 12.85 7.15
C GLN A 90 11.55 11.56 7.99
N GLY A 91 12.07 10.44 7.49
CA GLY A 91 12.17 9.20 8.28
C GLY A 91 10.85 8.44 8.44
N ASP A 92 10.72 7.69 9.53
CA ASP A 92 9.54 6.86 9.80
C ASP A 92 8.47 7.66 10.56
N HIS A 93 7.21 7.51 10.18
CA HIS A 93 6.05 8.20 10.78
C HIS A 93 5.28 7.28 11.71
N THR A 94 4.61 7.81 12.74
CA THR A 94 3.75 7.02 13.62
C THR A 94 2.32 6.98 13.09
N LEU A 95 1.73 5.78 13.06
CA LEU A 95 0.35 5.54 12.66
C LEU A 95 -0.62 6.13 13.69
N ASP A 96 -1.52 7.00 13.25
CA ASP A 96 -2.67 7.44 14.03
C ASP A 96 -3.84 6.49 13.78
N MET A 97 -4.18 5.67 14.78
CA MET A 97 -5.30 4.73 14.70
C MET A 97 -6.68 5.41 14.60
N ARG A 98 -6.75 6.73 14.82
CA ARG A 98 -7.97 7.54 14.66
C ARG A 98 -8.13 8.08 13.25
N VAL A 99 -7.18 7.80 12.37
CA VAL A 99 -7.29 8.19 10.96
C VAL A 99 -8.44 7.42 10.29
N GLN A 100 -9.15 8.06 9.36
CA GLN A 100 -10.16 7.35 8.59
C GLN A 100 -9.47 6.42 7.58
N PRO A 101 -9.89 5.16 7.45
CA PRO A 101 -9.38 4.28 6.41
C PRO A 101 -9.62 4.86 5.03
N TRP A 102 -8.63 4.77 4.16
CA TRP A 102 -8.79 5.18 2.77
C TRP A 102 -9.69 4.19 1.99
N GLU A 103 -10.61 4.75 1.21
CA GLU A 103 -11.61 3.98 0.45
C GLU A 103 -11.24 3.75 -1.02
N GLY A 104 -10.10 4.28 -1.49
CA GLY A 104 -9.69 4.13 -2.87
C GLY A 104 -9.20 2.72 -3.23
N GLU A 105 -8.77 2.57 -4.49
CA GLU A 105 -8.38 1.27 -5.04
C GLU A 105 -7.05 0.77 -4.47
N LEU A 106 -7.10 -0.33 -3.72
CA LEU A 106 -5.96 -1.03 -3.18
C LEU A 106 -5.80 -2.39 -3.88
N ARG A 107 -4.82 -2.51 -4.79
CA ARG A 107 -4.61 -3.73 -5.56
C ARG A 107 -3.55 -4.59 -4.91
N PRO A 108 -3.75 -5.89 -4.66
CA PRO A 108 -2.67 -6.71 -4.13
C PRO A 108 -1.53 -6.89 -5.14
N ALA A 109 -0.28 -6.77 -4.69
CA ALA A 109 0.88 -6.95 -5.55
C ALA A 109 0.94 -8.41 -6.05
N GLY A 110 1.34 -8.61 -7.31
CA GLY A 110 1.35 -9.94 -7.93
C GLY A 110 -0.02 -10.44 -8.40
N SER A 111 -1.14 -9.75 -8.12
CA SER A 111 -2.38 -9.95 -8.88
C SER A 111 -2.17 -9.43 -10.31
N ARG A 112 -1.62 -10.29 -11.17
CA ARG A 112 -1.67 -10.08 -12.62
C ARG A 112 -3.14 -10.15 -12.99
N SER A 113 -3.81 -9.01 -13.18
CA SER A 113 -5.12 -8.98 -13.82
C SER A 113 -5.03 -9.82 -15.09
N THR A 114 -5.74 -10.94 -15.14
CA THR A 114 -5.86 -11.82 -16.31
C THR A 114 -6.71 -11.18 -17.42
N LEU A 115 -6.87 -9.85 -17.42
CA LEU A 115 -7.39 -9.11 -18.56
C LEU A 115 -6.28 -8.89 -19.59
N LYS A 116 -5.72 -10.00 -20.08
CA LYS A 116 -5.10 -10.00 -21.40
C LYS A 116 -6.26 -10.30 -22.36
N PRO A 117 -6.78 -9.35 -23.14
CA PRO A 117 -7.71 -9.71 -24.20
C PRO A 117 -7.00 -10.75 -25.08
N PRO A 118 -7.67 -11.86 -25.46
CA PRO A 118 -7.09 -12.80 -26.41
C PRO A 118 -6.76 -11.99 -27.67
N ARG A 119 -5.47 -11.95 -28.04
CA ARG A 119 -5.08 -11.39 -29.34
C ARG A 119 -5.81 -12.22 -30.39
N PRO A 120 -6.63 -11.63 -31.27
CA PRO A 120 -7.06 -12.36 -32.45
C PRO A 120 -5.80 -12.61 -33.28
N HIS A 121 -5.40 -13.87 -33.37
CA HIS A 121 -4.45 -14.30 -34.38
C HIS A 121 -5.14 -14.06 -35.73
N LEU A 122 -4.77 -12.96 -36.38
CA LEU A 122 -5.18 -12.69 -37.75
C LEU A 122 -4.63 -13.84 -38.61
N VAL A 123 -5.55 -14.64 -39.13
CA VAL A 123 -5.30 -15.62 -40.20
C VAL A 123 -4.62 -14.88 -41.35
N ALA A 124 -3.34 -15.19 -41.61
CA ALA A 124 -2.70 -14.85 -42.86
C ALA A 124 -2.66 -16.12 -43.72
N ARG A 125 -3.58 -16.18 -44.69
CA ARG A 125 -3.49 -17.03 -45.87
C ARG A 125 -2.18 -16.74 -46.60
N GLY A 126 -1.48 -17.81 -46.97
CA GLY A 126 -0.43 -17.85 -47.98
C GLY A 126 -0.48 -19.21 -48.63
#